data_AF-A0A964A6S3-F1
#
_entry.id   AF-A0A964A6S3-F1
#
_cell.length_a   1.000
_cell.length_b   1.000
_cell.length_c   1.000
_cell.angle_alpha   90.00
_cell.angle_beta   90.00
_cell.angle_gamma   90.00
#
_symmetry.space_group_name_H-M   'P 1'
#
loop_
_entity.id
_entity.type
_entity.pdbx_description
1 polymer ?
#
loop_
_entity_poly.entity_id
_entity_poly.type
_entity_poly.pdbx_seq_one_letter_code
_entity_poly.pdbx_strand_id
1 'polypeptide(L)'
;MASVRPAHLAVSFTAIQRNLLRAGFGLILFFLQPRDASAQSNWNRFWHISGPERCWAIRHPFTAGKCLRLTKEAKAATHVMASSDVLDHDISGGQVDAFRHGYWMALLSSRVSTRKARSLGKAHERGNRKDFKKHHFEEGMTPDRAAGEMDTWNNEQGILIGNRMHNAPEDSLQQLVIRGILAGDFRILAKDGNGNWLNCNGQVLSPADIKDTWENDKCLVPSNQRHE
;
A
#
# COMPACT_ATOMS: atom_id res chain seq x y z
N MET A 1 -35.48 81.56 21.12
CA MET A 1 -36.76 81.77 20.41
C MET A 1 -37.06 80.50 19.60
N ALA A 2 -38.24 79.89 19.86
CA ALA A 2 -38.92 78.75 19.19
C ALA A 2 -38.05 77.49 18.89
N SER A 3 -38.10 76.35 19.60
CA SER A 3 -39.21 75.48 20.07
C SER A 3 -40.16 74.99 18.98
N VAL A 4 -39.90 73.77 18.47
CA VAL A 4 -40.96 72.83 18.02
C VAL A 4 -40.59 71.41 18.48
N ARG A 5 -41.54 70.79 19.17
CA ARG A 5 -41.52 69.42 19.75
C ARG A 5 -42.12 68.39 18.77
N PRO A 6 -41.96 67.08 19.04
CA PRO A 6 -42.20 65.99 18.08
C PRO A 6 -43.66 65.50 18.10
N ALA A 7 -44.08 64.86 17.01
CA ALA A 7 -45.36 64.15 16.93
C ALA A 7 -45.16 62.64 17.09
N HIS A 8 -45.70 62.10 18.18
CA HIS A 8 -46.09 60.70 18.32
C HIS A 8 -47.40 60.45 17.58
N LEU A 9 -47.56 59.28 16.96
CA LEU A 9 -48.85 58.63 16.80
C LEU A 9 -48.66 57.11 16.82
N ALA A 10 -49.10 56.50 17.91
CA ALA A 10 -49.35 55.08 18.04
C ALA A 10 -50.86 54.86 17.83
N VAL A 11 -51.23 53.85 17.03
CA VAL A 11 -52.55 53.20 17.11
C VAL A 11 -52.30 51.69 17.02
N SER A 12 -53.01 50.97 17.89
CA SER A 12 -52.86 49.55 18.17
C SER A 12 -54.20 48.81 17.91
N PHE A 13 -54.13 47.48 17.94
CA PHE A 13 -55.20 46.48 18.16
C PHE A 13 -56.09 45.97 16.99
N THR A 14 -55.74 44.75 16.55
CA THR A 14 -56.57 43.51 16.45
C THR A 14 -57.91 43.47 15.70
N ALA A 15 -57.98 42.61 14.67
CA ALA A 15 -58.96 41.54 14.43
C ALA A 15 -58.77 41.07 12.96
N ILE A 16 -58.57 39.80 12.63
CA ILE A 16 -59.64 38.80 12.46
C ILE A 16 -59.01 37.40 12.48
N GLN A 17 -59.67 36.52 13.21
CA GLN A 17 -59.39 35.12 13.43
C GLN A 17 -59.64 34.22 12.19
N ARG A 18 -59.12 32.98 12.31
CA ARG A 18 -59.60 31.72 11.68
C ARG A 18 -59.26 31.51 10.21
N ASN A 19 -58.24 30.67 9.98
CA ASN A 19 -58.46 29.42 9.27
C ASN A 19 -57.51 28.34 9.79
N LEU A 20 -58.11 27.40 10.51
CA LEU A 20 -57.56 26.09 10.85
C LEU A 20 -57.43 25.26 9.56
N LEU A 21 -56.36 24.46 9.53
CA LEU A 21 -56.30 23.13 8.91
C LEU A 21 -56.59 23.06 7.41
N ARG A 22 -55.52 22.93 6.61
CA ARG A 22 -55.28 21.75 5.75
C ARG A 22 -54.03 21.93 4.90
N ALA A 23 -53.31 20.81 4.78
CA ALA A 23 -52.24 20.52 3.83
C ALA A 23 -50.93 21.31 4.04
N GLY A 24 -49.81 20.70 4.37
CA GLY A 24 -49.51 19.28 4.45
C GLY A 24 -48.00 19.16 4.61
N PHE A 25 -47.60 18.27 5.52
CA PHE A 25 -46.39 17.44 5.44
C PHE A 25 -45.32 17.92 4.45
N GLY A 26 -44.32 18.64 4.96
CA GLY A 26 -43.21 19.04 4.11
C GLY A 26 -42.02 19.60 4.85
N LEU A 27 -41.79 19.24 6.12
CA LEU A 27 -40.59 19.74 6.80
C LEU A 27 -40.17 18.91 8.03
N ILE A 28 -40.12 17.58 7.94
CA ILE A 28 -39.31 16.69 8.80
C ILE A 28 -39.11 15.40 8.00
N LEU A 29 -37.99 15.27 7.27
CA LEU A 29 -37.41 14.01 6.76
C LEU A 29 -36.11 14.28 5.98
N PHE A 30 -35.18 15.03 6.58
CA PHE A 30 -33.84 15.24 5.99
C PHE A 30 -32.70 14.84 6.94
N PHE A 31 -32.97 13.97 7.93
CA PHE A 31 -31.96 13.47 8.88
C PHE A 31 -31.88 11.94 8.99
N LEU A 32 -32.34 11.23 7.96
CA LEU A 32 -32.08 9.79 7.81
C LEU A 32 -31.81 9.46 6.35
N GLN A 33 -30.87 10.17 5.71
CA GLN A 33 -30.18 9.57 4.59
C GLN A 33 -29.16 8.58 5.18
N PRO A 34 -29.31 7.26 4.97
CA PRO A 34 -28.24 6.34 5.29
C PRO A 34 -27.02 6.83 4.52
N ARG A 35 -25.95 7.18 5.25
CA ARG A 35 -24.64 7.31 4.62
C ARG A 35 -24.39 5.94 3.98
N ASP A 36 -24.33 5.90 2.66
CA ASP A 36 -24.05 4.67 1.92
C ASP A 36 -22.86 3.98 2.56
N ALA A 37 -23.15 2.92 3.30
CA ALA A 37 -22.17 2.12 3.99
C ALA A 37 -21.45 1.28 2.93
N SER A 38 -20.52 1.91 2.20
CA SER A 38 -19.53 1.26 1.34
C SER A 38 -18.50 0.44 2.15
N ALA A 39 -18.87 0.02 3.37
CA ALA A 39 -18.10 -0.83 4.26
C ALA A 39 -17.94 -2.25 3.71
N GLN A 40 -18.90 -2.76 2.92
CA GLN A 40 -18.91 -4.16 2.49
C GLN A 40 -17.68 -4.58 1.66
N SER A 41 -17.09 -3.67 0.86
CA SER A 41 -15.94 -4.01 0.01
C SER A 41 -14.60 -4.04 0.77
N ASN A 42 -14.40 -3.12 1.72
CA ASN A 42 -13.15 -3.03 2.49
C ASN A 42 -13.04 -4.10 3.57
N TRP A 43 -14.16 -4.45 4.22
CA TRP A 43 -14.21 -5.52 5.22
C TRP A 43 -13.91 -6.89 4.59
N ASN A 44 -14.49 -7.18 3.43
CA ASN A 44 -14.16 -8.41 2.70
C ASN A 44 -12.66 -8.44 2.38
N ARG A 45 -12.08 -7.38 1.81
CA ARG A 45 -10.63 -7.32 1.52
C ARG A 45 -9.75 -7.50 2.77
N PHE A 46 -10.17 -7.02 3.94
CA PHE A 46 -9.46 -7.22 5.21
C PHE A 46 -9.43 -8.68 5.69
N TRP A 47 -10.44 -9.48 5.33
CA TRP A 47 -10.41 -10.91 5.63
C TRP A 47 -9.60 -11.73 4.62
N HIS A 48 -9.15 -11.11 3.52
CA HIS A 48 -8.28 -11.73 2.52
C HIS A 48 -6.79 -11.46 2.73
N ILE A 49 -6.40 -10.50 3.59
CA ILE A 49 -4.99 -10.34 3.98
C ILE A 49 -4.52 -11.49 4.86
N SER A 50 -3.22 -11.77 4.82
CA SER A 50 -2.62 -12.88 5.57
C SER A 50 -2.90 -12.74 7.07
N GLY A 51 -2.98 -13.86 7.78
CA GLY A 51 -3.22 -13.87 9.22
C GLY A 51 -2.23 -12.98 10.02
N PRO A 52 -0.92 -13.02 9.73
CA PRO A 52 0.07 -12.14 10.37
C PRO A 52 -0.20 -10.65 10.14
N GLU A 53 -0.48 -10.21 8.90
CA GLU A 53 -0.80 -8.82 8.59
C GLU A 53 -2.10 -8.38 9.24
N ARG A 54 -3.10 -9.27 9.30
CA ARG A 54 -4.38 -9.02 9.97
C ARG A 54 -4.19 -8.75 11.46
N CYS A 55 -3.43 -9.61 12.13
CA CYS A 55 -3.08 -9.42 13.54
C CYS A 55 -2.33 -8.09 13.75
N TRP A 56 -1.40 -7.75 12.85
CA TRP A 56 -0.69 -6.48 12.91
C TRP A 56 -1.63 -5.28 12.78
N ALA A 57 -2.56 -5.32 11.81
CA ALA A 57 -3.51 -4.25 11.56
C ALA A 57 -4.47 -4.03 12.75
N ILE A 58 -4.94 -5.11 13.39
CA ILE A 58 -5.77 -5.03 14.60
C ILE A 58 -5.02 -4.35 15.77
N ARG A 59 -3.71 -4.63 15.91
CA ARG A 59 -2.87 -4.02 16.96
C ARG A 59 -2.48 -2.57 16.66
N HIS A 60 -2.60 -2.13 15.41
CA HIS A 60 -2.14 -0.82 14.95
C HIS A 60 -3.16 -0.11 14.03
N PRO A 61 -4.44 0.04 14.41
CA PRO A 61 -5.53 0.39 13.49
C PRO A 61 -5.31 1.73 12.76
N PHE A 62 -4.90 2.79 13.48
CA PHE A 62 -4.62 4.09 12.86
C PHE A 62 -3.41 4.05 11.92
N THR A 63 -2.37 3.31 12.30
CA THR A 63 -1.19 3.17 11.44
C THR A 63 -1.52 2.30 10.23
N ALA A 64 -2.32 1.25 10.40
CA ALA A 64 -2.76 0.37 9.33
C ALA A 64 -3.54 1.10 8.25
N GLY A 65 -4.44 2.02 8.61
CA GLY A 65 -5.14 2.86 7.63
C GLY A 65 -4.18 3.72 6.81
N LYS A 66 -3.18 4.33 7.45
CA LYS A 66 -2.14 5.11 6.75
C LYS A 66 -1.27 4.22 5.86
N CYS A 67 -0.78 3.09 6.37
CA CYS A 67 0.01 2.13 5.60
C CYS A 67 -0.74 1.61 4.38
N LEU A 68 -2.04 1.30 4.51
CA LEU A 68 -2.85 0.83 3.39
C LEU A 68 -2.91 1.83 2.24
N ARG A 69 -3.02 3.14 2.54
CA ARG A 69 -2.99 4.18 1.52
C ARG A 69 -1.63 4.21 0.81
N LEU A 70 -0.54 4.20 1.57
CA LEU A 70 0.82 4.20 1.03
C LEU A 70 1.13 2.93 0.23
N THR A 71 0.67 1.76 0.67
CA THR A 71 0.81 0.51 -0.10
C THR A 71 0.13 0.63 -1.46
N LYS A 72 -1.05 1.26 -1.56
CA LYS A 72 -1.72 1.47 -2.86
C LYS A 72 -0.92 2.40 -3.77
N GLU A 73 -0.35 3.47 -3.22
CA GLU A 73 0.52 4.38 -3.97
C GLU A 73 1.78 3.65 -4.47
N ALA A 74 2.44 2.86 -3.62
CA ALA A 74 3.60 2.05 -4.00
C ALA A 74 3.25 1.02 -5.09
N LYS A 75 2.10 0.35 -4.99
CA LYS A 75 1.62 -0.59 -6.03
C LYS A 75 1.37 0.11 -7.36
N ALA A 76 0.74 1.29 -7.35
CA ALA A 76 0.51 2.06 -8.57
C ALA A 76 1.83 2.47 -9.24
N ALA A 77 2.81 2.96 -8.48
CA ALA A 77 4.14 3.29 -9.00
C ALA A 77 4.87 2.07 -9.56
N THR A 78 4.77 0.91 -8.89
CA THR A 78 5.35 -0.35 -9.36
C THR A 78 4.76 -0.76 -10.71
N HIS A 79 3.45 -0.65 -10.88
CA HIS A 79 2.79 -0.95 -12.15
C HIS A 79 3.27 -0.04 -13.29
N VAL A 80 3.48 1.25 -13.01
CA VAL A 80 4.08 2.18 -13.99
C VAL A 80 5.51 1.77 -14.30
N MET A 81 6.32 1.44 -13.29
CA MET A 81 7.71 1.03 -13.44
C MET A 81 7.86 -0.26 -14.27
N ALA A 82 6.94 -1.22 -14.08
CA ALA A 82 6.89 -2.47 -14.82
C ALA A 82 6.69 -2.29 -16.34
N SER A 83 6.15 -1.15 -16.77
CA SER A 83 5.94 -0.80 -18.18
C SER A 83 6.99 0.17 -18.73
N SER A 84 8.02 0.51 -17.94
CA SER A 84 9.04 1.49 -18.30
C SER A 84 10.39 0.82 -18.55
N ASP A 85 11.14 1.34 -19.52
CA ASP A 85 12.50 0.87 -19.87
C ASP A 85 13.58 1.24 -18.83
N VAL A 86 13.18 1.73 -17.66
CA VAL A 86 14.13 2.13 -16.60
C VAL A 86 14.72 0.92 -15.90
N LEU A 87 13.93 -0.15 -15.74
CA LEU A 87 14.29 -1.40 -15.08
C LEU A 87 14.05 -2.59 -16.03
N ASP A 88 14.37 -3.79 -15.57
CA ASP A 88 14.32 -5.04 -16.35
C ASP A 88 12.93 -5.59 -16.72
N HIS A 89 11.84 -4.87 -16.42
CA HIS A 89 10.43 -5.30 -16.60
C HIS A 89 10.02 -6.56 -15.81
N ASP A 90 10.92 -7.15 -15.03
CA ASP A 90 10.68 -8.42 -14.35
C ASP A 90 10.04 -8.21 -12.98
N ILE A 91 8.71 -8.36 -12.98
CA ILE A 91 7.86 -8.17 -11.81
C ILE A 91 8.05 -9.25 -10.75
N SER A 92 8.80 -10.32 -11.01
CA SER A 92 9.00 -11.36 -10.01
C SER A 92 10.41 -11.94 -9.98
N GLY A 93 11.12 -11.60 -8.91
CA GLY A 93 12.51 -11.91 -8.72
C GLY A 93 13.48 -10.92 -9.37
N GLY A 94 13.01 -10.00 -10.23
CA GLY A 94 13.85 -9.03 -10.93
C GLY A 94 13.95 -7.66 -10.28
N GLN A 95 14.45 -6.67 -11.01
CA GLN A 95 14.63 -5.29 -10.57
C GLN A 95 13.31 -4.60 -10.29
N VAL A 96 12.26 -4.85 -11.08
CA VAL A 96 10.93 -4.28 -10.81
C VAL A 96 10.36 -4.84 -9.51
N ASP A 97 10.62 -6.11 -9.22
CA ASP A 97 10.29 -6.72 -7.93
C ASP A 97 11.08 -6.05 -6.79
N ALA A 98 12.39 -5.91 -6.94
CA ALA A 98 13.23 -5.19 -5.97
C ALA A 98 12.74 -3.75 -5.74
N PHE A 99 12.29 -3.06 -6.79
CA PHE A 99 11.67 -1.74 -6.70
C PHE A 99 10.37 -1.78 -5.90
N ARG A 100 9.50 -2.77 -6.14
CA ARG A 100 8.24 -2.93 -5.40
C ARG A 100 8.49 -2.96 -3.90
N HIS A 101 9.36 -3.85 -3.43
CA HIS A 101 9.66 -4.02 -2.01
C HIS A 101 10.45 -2.82 -1.46
N GLY A 102 11.48 -2.36 -2.18
CA GLY A 102 12.31 -1.23 -1.80
C GLY A 102 11.51 0.07 -1.68
N TYR A 103 10.74 0.43 -2.70
CA TYR A 103 9.93 1.65 -2.72
C TYR A 103 8.79 1.59 -1.71
N TRP A 104 8.10 0.46 -1.60
CA TRP A 104 7.06 0.28 -0.58
C TRP A 104 7.60 0.58 0.82
N MET A 105 8.76 0.02 1.17
CA MET A 105 9.34 0.19 2.49
C MET A 105 9.98 1.57 2.70
N ALA A 106 10.53 2.20 1.66
CA ALA A 106 10.97 3.59 1.70
C ALA A 106 9.81 4.56 1.93
N LEU A 107 8.69 4.36 1.23
CA LEU A 107 7.48 5.16 1.36
C LEU A 107 6.85 5.01 2.75
N LEU A 108 6.79 3.79 3.28
CA LEU A 108 6.32 3.55 4.64
C LEU A 108 7.24 4.20 5.68
N SER A 109 8.53 3.90 5.69
CA SER A 109 9.46 4.39 6.72
C SER A 109 9.71 5.90 6.69
N SER A 110 9.50 6.56 5.55
CA SER A 110 9.56 8.03 5.46
C SER A 110 8.34 8.74 6.07
N ARG A 111 7.19 8.06 6.14
CA ARG A 111 5.89 8.64 6.55
C ARG A 111 5.33 8.06 7.84
N VAL A 112 5.79 6.88 8.26
CA VAL A 112 5.45 6.23 9.52
C VAL A 112 6.72 5.86 10.27
N SER A 113 6.59 5.55 11.56
CA SER A 113 7.73 5.08 12.35
C SER A 113 8.42 3.91 11.68
N THR A 114 9.74 4.00 11.50
CA THR A 114 10.62 2.95 11.00
C THR A 114 10.39 1.60 11.67
N ARG A 115 10.17 1.59 13.00
CA ARG A 115 9.85 0.37 13.75
C ARG A 115 8.53 -0.27 13.28
N LYS A 116 7.51 0.54 13.02
CA LYS A 116 6.21 0.07 12.54
C LYS A 116 6.28 -0.40 11.09
N ALA A 117 6.97 0.33 10.22
CA ALA A 117 7.23 -0.10 8.85
C ALA A 117 7.94 -1.46 8.83
N ARG A 118 9.06 -1.59 9.55
CA ARG A 118 9.80 -2.86 9.66
C ARG A 118 8.94 -4.00 10.23
N SER A 119 8.12 -3.71 11.24
CA SER A 119 7.22 -4.72 11.80
C SER A 119 6.12 -5.16 10.82
N LEU A 120 5.65 -4.26 9.95
CA LEU A 120 4.67 -4.58 8.91
C LEU A 120 5.32 -5.42 7.81
N GLY A 121 6.51 -5.05 7.31
CA GLY A 121 7.26 -5.87 6.35
C GLY A 121 7.51 -7.29 6.90
N LYS A 122 7.96 -7.42 8.15
CA LYS A 122 8.09 -8.74 8.81
C LYS A 122 6.77 -9.51 8.93
N ALA A 123 5.64 -8.82 9.05
CA ALA A 123 4.33 -9.47 9.07
C ALA A 123 3.95 -9.99 7.69
N HIS A 124 4.24 -9.21 6.63
CA HIS A 124 4.04 -9.59 5.24
C HIS A 124 4.83 -10.85 4.87
N GLU A 125 6.15 -10.88 5.13
CA GLU A 125 6.98 -12.06 4.85
C GLU A 125 6.53 -13.32 5.62
N ARG A 126 6.04 -13.15 6.85
CA ARG A 126 5.45 -14.26 7.63
C ARG A 126 4.13 -14.74 7.05
N GLY A 127 3.38 -13.85 6.39
CA GLY A 127 2.18 -14.17 5.62
C GLY A 127 2.53 -15.10 4.48
N ASN A 128 3.51 -14.70 3.66
CA ASN A 128 3.99 -15.45 2.50
C ASN A 128 4.41 -16.88 2.89
N ARG A 129 5.19 -17.04 3.98
CA ARG A 129 5.54 -18.37 4.50
C ARG A 129 4.33 -19.22 4.93
N LYS A 130 3.25 -18.61 5.42
CA LYS A 130 2.03 -19.33 5.79
C LYS A 130 1.18 -19.66 4.56
N ASP A 131 1.17 -18.79 3.57
CA ASP A 131 0.43 -18.98 2.33
C ASP A 131 1.07 -20.09 1.48
N PHE A 132 2.42 -20.17 1.44
CA PHE A 132 3.14 -21.33 0.90
C PHE A 132 2.64 -22.65 1.49
N LYS A 133 2.59 -22.76 2.83
CA LYS A 133 2.14 -23.97 3.54
C LYS A 133 0.70 -24.37 3.23
N LYS A 134 -0.09 -23.46 2.67
CA LYS A 134 -1.48 -23.68 2.32
C LYS A 134 -1.68 -23.76 0.80
N HIS A 135 -0.62 -23.73 0.00
CA HIS A 135 -0.67 -23.62 -1.47
C HIS A 135 -1.47 -22.40 -1.95
N HIS A 136 -1.42 -21.28 -1.21
CA HIS A 136 -1.93 -20.00 -1.67
C HIS A 136 -0.79 -19.21 -2.34
N PHE A 137 -1.13 -18.54 -3.44
CA PHE A 137 -0.20 -17.78 -4.27
C PHE A 137 -0.17 -16.31 -3.88
N GLU A 138 1.01 -15.69 -3.95
CA GLU A 138 1.17 -14.24 -3.92
C GLU A 138 1.30 -13.74 -5.37
N GLU A 139 0.42 -12.83 -5.79
CA GLU A 139 0.43 -12.22 -7.13
C GLU A 139 0.62 -13.26 -8.28
N GLY A 140 0.14 -14.50 -8.07
CA GLY A 140 0.19 -15.60 -9.03
C GLY A 140 1.36 -16.59 -8.89
N MET A 141 2.30 -16.39 -7.96
CA MET A 141 3.44 -17.29 -7.74
C MET A 141 3.50 -17.88 -6.32
N THR A 142 4.08 -19.08 -6.23
CA THR A 142 4.30 -19.78 -4.95
C THR A 142 5.51 -19.17 -4.26
N PRO A 143 5.35 -18.57 -3.05
CA PRO A 143 6.47 -17.97 -2.36
C PRO A 143 7.46 -19.03 -1.90
N ASP A 144 8.75 -18.81 -2.14
CA ASP A 144 9.82 -19.70 -1.68
C ASP A 144 10.81 -18.95 -0.76
N ARG A 145 11.75 -19.69 -0.19
CA ARG A 145 12.73 -19.14 0.74
C ARG A 145 13.63 -18.10 0.09
N ALA A 146 14.12 -18.34 -1.13
CA ALA A 146 15.03 -17.42 -1.80
C ALA A 146 14.34 -16.08 -2.11
N ALA A 147 13.09 -16.12 -2.58
CA ALA A 147 12.25 -14.94 -2.75
C ALA A 147 12.01 -14.21 -1.43
N GLY A 148 11.66 -14.92 -0.35
CA GLY A 148 11.49 -14.27 0.96
C GLY A 148 12.77 -13.64 1.53
N GLU A 149 13.94 -14.23 1.24
CA GLU A 149 15.25 -13.64 1.60
C GLU A 149 15.54 -12.38 0.76
N MET A 150 15.24 -12.40 -0.54
CA MET A 150 15.28 -11.25 -1.44
C MET A 150 14.41 -10.10 -0.92
N ASP A 151 13.13 -10.39 -0.65
CA ASP A 151 12.15 -9.41 -0.20
C ASP A 151 12.55 -8.82 1.14
N THR A 152 13.04 -9.64 2.06
CA THR A 152 13.57 -9.17 3.35
C THR A 152 14.75 -8.22 3.18
N TRP A 153 15.70 -8.51 2.28
CA TRP A 153 16.82 -7.63 1.99
C TRP A 153 16.35 -6.30 1.39
N ASN A 154 15.53 -6.36 0.35
CA ASN A 154 15.02 -5.20 -0.37
C ASN A 154 14.15 -4.31 0.52
N ASN A 155 13.34 -4.92 1.39
CA ASN A 155 12.57 -4.22 2.41
C ASN A 155 13.48 -3.42 3.36
N GLU A 156 14.60 -3.99 3.81
CA GLU A 156 15.52 -3.30 4.72
C GLU A 156 16.27 -2.16 4.02
N GLN A 157 16.69 -2.33 2.76
CA GLN A 157 17.25 -1.23 1.96
C GLN A 157 16.26 -0.08 1.79
N GLY A 158 14.99 -0.40 1.49
CA GLY A 158 13.90 0.57 1.45
C GLY A 158 13.73 1.32 2.77
N ILE A 159 13.73 0.60 3.89
CA ILE A 159 13.68 1.21 5.23
C ILE A 159 14.83 2.19 5.45
N LEU A 160 16.06 1.83 5.08
CA LEU A 160 17.23 2.68 5.27
C LEU A 160 17.09 3.98 4.47
N ILE A 161 16.58 3.92 3.24
CA ILE A 161 16.32 5.10 2.40
C ILE A 161 15.25 5.98 3.06
N GLY A 162 14.08 5.43 3.37
CA GLY A 162 12.96 6.22 3.91
C GLY A 162 13.24 6.80 5.29
N ASN A 163 14.02 6.11 6.14
CA ASN A 163 14.44 6.62 7.43
C ASN A 163 15.41 7.81 7.33
N ARG A 164 16.21 7.92 6.25
CA ARG A 164 17.05 9.10 6.01
C ARG A 164 16.26 10.26 5.40
N MET A 165 15.18 9.94 4.67
CA MET A 165 14.41 10.86 3.83
C MET A 165 13.00 11.07 4.38
N HIS A 166 12.90 11.54 5.63
CA HIS A 166 11.60 11.77 6.29
C HIS A 166 10.73 12.77 5.52
N ASN A 167 9.48 12.39 5.25
CA ASN A 167 8.50 13.17 4.48
C ASN A 167 9.01 13.67 3.10
N ALA A 168 10.00 13.01 2.51
CA ALA A 168 10.46 13.35 1.18
C ALA A 168 9.37 13.12 0.11
N PRO A 169 9.41 13.89 -1.00
CA PRO A 169 8.55 13.66 -2.15
C PRO A 169 8.68 12.23 -2.68
N GLU A 170 7.57 11.67 -3.15
CA GLU A 170 7.47 10.34 -3.73
C GLU A 170 8.53 10.12 -4.82
N ASP A 171 8.65 11.06 -5.76
CA ASP A 171 9.61 10.96 -6.87
C ASP A 171 11.07 10.90 -6.39
N SER A 172 11.39 11.61 -5.30
CA SER A 172 12.73 11.56 -4.71
C SER A 172 13.03 10.19 -4.11
N LEU A 173 12.05 9.58 -3.42
CA LEU A 173 12.18 8.23 -2.88
C LEU A 173 12.30 7.20 -4.00
N GLN A 174 11.47 7.29 -5.05
CA GLN A 174 11.55 6.41 -6.21
C GLN A 174 12.93 6.49 -6.87
N GLN A 175 13.43 7.69 -7.14
CA GLN A 175 14.76 7.87 -7.75
C GLN A 175 15.89 7.30 -6.90
N LEU A 176 15.83 7.45 -5.58
CA LEU A 176 16.85 6.86 -4.69
C LEU A 176 16.83 5.34 -4.70
N VAL A 177 15.64 4.73 -4.72
CA VAL A 177 15.48 3.28 -4.82
C VAL A 177 15.99 2.79 -6.18
N ILE A 178 15.60 3.43 -7.29
CA ILE A 178 16.06 3.09 -8.64
C ILE A 178 17.58 3.16 -8.72
N ARG A 179 18.20 4.24 -8.23
CA ARG A 179 19.67 4.38 -8.23
C ARG A 179 20.34 3.26 -7.44
N GLY A 180 19.81 2.88 -6.27
CA GLY A 180 20.35 1.77 -5.48
C GLY A 180 20.22 0.42 -6.20
N ILE A 181 19.08 0.19 -6.88
CA ILE A 181 18.87 -1.02 -7.69
C ILE A 181 19.89 -1.10 -8.82
N LEU A 182 20.05 -0.02 -9.59
CA LEU A 182 21.03 0.05 -10.69
C LEU A 182 22.48 -0.02 -10.20
N ALA A 183 22.75 0.37 -8.94
CA ALA A 183 24.07 0.25 -8.32
C ALA A 183 24.37 -1.15 -7.76
N GLY A 184 23.37 -2.03 -7.61
CA GLY A 184 23.53 -3.37 -7.05
C GLY A 184 23.34 -3.48 -5.53
N ASP A 185 22.83 -2.42 -4.88
CA ASP A 185 22.58 -2.39 -3.43
C ASP A 185 21.41 -3.31 -3.03
N PHE A 186 20.53 -3.58 -3.99
CA PHE A 186 19.38 -4.48 -3.83
C PHE A 186 19.74 -5.90 -4.27
N ARG A 187 18.79 -6.82 -4.08
CA ARG A 187 18.92 -8.21 -4.49
C ARG A 187 17.82 -8.58 -5.46
N ILE A 188 18.19 -9.43 -6.40
CA ILE A 188 17.33 -10.10 -7.37
C ILE A 188 17.65 -11.59 -7.35
N LEU A 189 16.78 -12.38 -7.93
CA LEU A 189 16.97 -13.81 -8.14
C LEU A 189 17.58 -14.04 -9.53
N ALA A 190 18.63 -14.83 -9.59
CA ALA A 190 19.37 -15.09 -10.81
C ALA A 190 18.50 -15.81 -11.86
N LYS A 191 18.52 -15.28 -13.09
CA LYS A 191 17.88 -15.87 -14.27
C LYS A 191 18.84 -15.85 -15.46
N ASP A 192 18.65 -16.73 -16.44
CA ASP A 192 19.28 -16.59 -17.76
C ASP A 192 18.52 -15.57 -18.63
N GLY A 193 19.04 -15.29 -19.84
CA GLY A 193 18.38 -14.41 -20.81
C GLY A 193 16.99 -14.87 -21.29
N ASN A 194 16.60 -16.12 -21.01
CA ASN A 194 15.26 -16.66 -21.32
C ASN A 194 14.31 -16.58 -20.11
N GLY A 195 14.76 -16.08 -18.96
CA GLY A 195 14.00 -16.00 -17.72
C GLY A 195 13.98 -17.29 -16.90
N ASN A 196 14.81 -18.30 -17.22
CA ASN A 196 14.93 -19.52 -16.43
C ASN A 196 15.74 -19.25 -15.16
N TRP A 197 15.27 -19.78 -14.02
CA TRP A 197 15.96 -19.65 -12.74
C TRP A 197 17.32 -20.33 -12.73
N LEU A 198 18.32 -19.65 -12.14
CA LEU A 198 19.68 -20.16 -12.00
C LEU A 198 20.03 -20.46 -10.54
N ASN A 199 20.86 -21.48 -10.33
CA ASN A 199 21.54 -21.69 -9.07
C ASN A 199 22.80 -20.81 -8.95
N CYS A 200 23.45 -20.83 -7.78
CA CYS A 200 24.62 -19.98 -7.54
C CYS A 200 25.88 -20.37 -8.31
N ASN A 201 25.83 -21.47 -9.07
CA ASN A 201 26.87 -21.87 -10.02
C ASN A 201 26.53 -21.48 -11.46
N GLY A 202 25.41 -20.76 -11.69
CA GLY A 202 24.94 -20.37 -13.02
C GLY A 202 24.25 -21.49 -13.81
N GLN A 203 23.86 -22.58 -13.15
CA GLN A 203 23.17 -23.69 -13.81
C GLN A 203 21.66 -23.49 -13.76
N VAL A 204 20.97 -23.80 -14.87
CA VAL A 204 19.51 -23.75 -14.96
C VAL A 204 18.87 -24.77 -14.04
N LEU A 205 17.93 -24.32 -13.21
CA LEU A 205 17.13 -25.16 -12.33
C LEU A 205 15.97 -25.77 -13.08
N SER A 206 15.69 -27.05 -12.82
CA SER A 206 14.54 -27.70 -13.44
C SER A 206 13.24 -27.19 -12.80
N PRO A 207 12.13 -27.05 -13.56
CA PRO A 207 10.84 -26.66 -12.99
C PRO A 207 10.35 -27.59 -11.88
N ALA A 208 10.74 -28.88 -11.93
CA ALA A 208 10.37 -29.87 -10.92
C ALA A 208 11.06 -29.61 -9.57
N ASP A 209 12.29 -29.10 -9.58
CA ASP A 209 13.06 -28.78 -8.36
C ASP A 209 12.56 -27.51 -7.66
N ILE A 210 11.84 -26.64 -8.39
CA ILE A 210 11.36 -25.36 -7.89
C ILE A 210 9.90 -25.46 -7.43
N LYS A 211 9.09 -26.21 -8.17
CA LYS A 211 7.65 -26.28 -7.96
C LYS A 211 7.33 -26.83 -6.56
N ASP A 212 6.48 -26.11 -5.83
CA ASP A 212 6.01 -26.48 -4.48
C ASP A 212 7.14 -26.76 -3.46
N THR A 213 8.34 -26.21 -3.72
CA THR A 213 9.53 -26.44 -2.91
C THR A 213 9.91 -25.17 -2.17
N TRP A 214 9.85 -25.20 -0.83
CA TRP A 214 10.18 -24.04 0.01
C TRP A 214 11.66 -23.69 -0.06
N GLU A 215 12.53 -24.69 0.06
CA GLU A 215 13.98 -24.53 -0.03
C GLU A 215 14.42 -25.06 -1.39
N ASN A 216 14.66 -24.14 -2.31
CA ASN A 216 15.20 -24.43 -3.63
C ASN A 216 16.55 -23.74 -3.79
N ASP A 217 17.26 -24.10 -4.86
CA ASP A 217 18.61 -23.63 -5.11
C ASP A 217 18.66 -22.29 -5.88
N LYS A 218 17.56 -21.53 -5.95
CA LYS A 218 17.56 -20.22 -6.62
C LYS A 218 18.62 -19.31 -6.01
N CYS A 219 19.46 -18.73 -6.86
CA CYS A 219 20.51 -17.86 -6.36
C CYS A 219 20.05 -16.42 -6.15
N LEU A 220 20.43 -15.85 -5.03
CA LEU A 220 20.27 -14.43 -4.75
C LEU A 220 21.52 -13.66 -5.17
N VAL A 221 21.36 -12.67 -6.04
CA VAL A 221 22.48 -11.92 -6.63
C VAL A 221 22.25 -10.40 -6.54
N PRO A 222 23.30 -9.56 -6.67
CA PRO A 222 23.15 -8.11 -6.75
C PRO A 222 22.22 -7.69 -7.89
N SER A 223 21.41 -6.67 -7.66
CA SER A 223 20.40 -6.19 -8.62
C SER A 223 20.95 -5.60 -9.92
N ASN A 224 22.26 -5.33 -9.99
CA ASN A 224 22.94 -4.88 -11.20
C ASN A 224 23.60 -6.01 -11.99
N GLN A 225 23.47 -7.26 -11.55
CA GLN A 225 23.93 -8.41 -12.30
C GLN A 225 23.10 -8.52 -13.58
N ARG A 226 23.78 -8.67 -14.71
CA ARG A 226 23.14 -8.84 -16.01
C ARG A 226 22.78 -10.32 -16.20
N HIS A 227 21.63 -10.55 -16.80
CA HIS A 227 21.25 -11.85 -17.34
C HIS A 227 22.05 -12.04 -18.63
N GLU A 228 23.13 -12.82 -18.55
CA GLU A 228 23.91 -13.27 -19.72
C GLU A 228 23.41 -14.62 -20.22
#